data_AF-A0A522E1K0-F1
#
_entry.id   AF-A0A522E1K0-F1
#
_cell.length_a   1.000
_cell.length_b   1.000
_cell.length_c   1.000
_cell.angle_alpha   90.00
_cell.angle_beta   90.00
_cell.angle_gamma   90.00
#
_symmetry.space_group_name_H-M   'P 1'
#
loop_
_entity.id
_entity.type
_entity.pdbx_description
1 polymer ?
#
loop_
_entity_poly.entity_id
_entity_poly.type
_entity_poly.pdbx_seq_one_letter_code
_entity_poly.pdbx_strand_id
1 'polypeptide(L)'
;PRNGLSHLYPQLDEYEEAPSVTGLWSLKPSTGNLLMLTHAPSGDFSPFVDSFGRVIFTRWDHLQQDQQAAADRNGTPHYGTFNYSSESAAATVLNTRKEIFPEPLGFDTLSLAGTNLGGHSFNHFFPWQVNEDGSELETVNHIGRHELGGSYVDAVFTDDPSLTYLVNSFNHNKISNFFQVKQDPTNPNAYIGINAPEFGTHASGQIVRLQNGAPSHNADQMGIDYITDKSTSSITSDGATPVPENSGHYRDPMVLSDGTAIAAHTFETRQDRNEGTTTPDYADAYPQSRYAFRLRTLKKQANGVWTADQLLTPGISKDIRYYSPDTLTHYSGELWELQPVEVKARPKPARRVSGLQAPELQVLQEEGVTEAELRQYLKSNGLALAVMRNVTQRDHSDQQQPFNLSVEGTATQTVGNNGKLYTIAHFQAFQADQIRGIRSYDSATIRPGRRVLAQTLHSVTANPPLEPGAPKGSVKIAGDGSVAMLLPTRRALSWQLTDAQGNFVVRERNWLSLQPGEIRTCPACHGINSSDQGGQSTPTNKPEALRQLLNYLQGNGSL
;
A
#
# COMPACT_ATOMS: atom_id res chain seq x y z
N PRO A 1 -13.67 -6.55 11.93
CA PRO A 1 -12.75 -7.71 11.99
C PRO A 1 -13.09 -8.71 10.89
N ARG A 2 -12.14 -9.54 10.46
CA ARG A 2 -12.36 -10.49 9.36
C ARG A 2 -13.56 -11.38 9.62
N ASN A 3 -14.49 -11.44 8.66
CA ASN A 3 -15.76 -12.18 8.73
C ASN A 3 -16.58 -11.92 10.02
N GLY A 4 -16.44 -10.74 10.63
CA GLY A 4 -17.16 -10.41 11.86
C GLY A 4 -16.67 -11.13 13.13
N LEU A 5 -15.52 -11.81 13.07
CA LEU A 5 -14.98 -12.59 14.20
C LEU A 5 -14.48 -11.66 15.32
N SER A 6 -15.14 -11.70 16.48
CA SER A 6 -14.87 -10.78 17.59
C SER A 6 -13.49 -10.97 18.23
N HIS A 7 -12.95 -12.19 18.27
CA HIS A 7 -11.62 -12.47 18.84
C HIS A 7 -10.47 -11.90 18.00
N LEU A 8 -10.74 -11.45 16.78
CA LEU A 8 -9.79 -10.75 15.91
C LEU A 8 -9.88 -9.22 16.08
N TYR A 9 -10.64 -8.72 17.06
CA TYR A 9 -10.73 -7.29 17.37
C TYR A 9 -10.01 -6.98 18.71
N PRO A 10 -9.35 -5.81 18.85
CA PRO A 10 -9.19 -4.73 17.88
C PRO A 10 -8.33 -5.12 16.67
N GLN A 11 -8.52 -4.36 15.60
CA GLN A 11 -7.71 -4.45 14.39
C GLN A 11 -6.52 -3.51 14.57
N LEU A 12 -5.32 -4.08 14.44
CA LEU A 12 -4.07 -3.40 14.63
C LEU A 12 -3.25 -3.58 13.35
N ASP A 13 -2.50 -2.56 12.95
CA ASP A 13 -1.55 -2.69 11.85
C ASP A 13 -0.51 -3.79 12.17
N GLU A 14 0.14 -4.32 11.14
CA GLU A 14 1.01 -5.49 11.25
C GLU A 14 2.31 -5.25 12.05
N TYR A 15 2.70 -4.00 12.31
CA TYR A 15 4.05 -3.63 12.76
C TYR A 15 4.08 -2.69 14.00
N GLU A 16 3.30 -1.61 14.05
CA GLU A 16 3.28 -0.62 15.16
C GLU A 16 2.25 -0.93 16.25
N GLU A 17 1.36 -1.91 16.04
CA GLU A 17 0.17 -2.11 16.89
C GLU A 17 -0.75 -0.88 16.96
N ALA A 18 -0.64 0.02 16.01
CA ALA A 18 -1.52 1.16 15.83
C ALA A 18 -2.92 0.67 15.43
N PRO A 19 -3.99 1.26 16.00
CA PRO A 19 -5.34 1.02 15.53
C PRO A 19 -5.44 1.34 14.03
N SER A 20 -5.89 0.35 13.25
CA SER A 20 -5.94 0.44 11.80
C SER A 20 -7.36 0.19 11.28
N VAL A 21 -7.67 0.77 10.12
CA VAL A 21 -8.88 0.43 9.36
C VAL A 21 -8.60 -0.81 8.52
N THR A 22 -9.57 -1.71 8.39
CA THR A 22 -9.38 -2.99 7.66
C THR A 22 -9.30 -2.85 6.12
N GLY A 23 -9.35 -1.64 5.59
CA GLY A 23 -9.53 -1.32 4.17
C GLY A 23 -10.82 -0.53 3.89
N LEU A 24 -11.18 -0.42 2.62
CA LEU A 24 -12.34 0.32 2.15
C LEU A 24 -13.60 -0.54 2.06
N TRP A 25 -14.73 0.08 2.40
CA TRP A 25 -16.04 -0.56 2.37
C TRP A 25 -17.05 0.34 1.65
N SER A 26 -17.90 -0.27 0.83
CA SER A 26 -19.08 0.36 0.23
C SER A 26 -20.33 -0.11 0.98
N LEU A 27 -21.10 0.85 1.50
CA LEU A 27 -22.37 0.61 2.18
C LEU A 27 -23.51 0.95 1.24
N LYS A 28 -24.45 0.03 1.04
CA LYS A 28 -25.76 0.31 0.45
C LYS A 28 -26.73 0.73 1.58
N PRO A 29 -27.03 2.03 1.77
CA PRO A 29 -27.74 2.48 2.98
C PRO A 29 -29.15 1.90 3.09
N SER A 30 -29.82 1.69 1.96
CA SER A 30 -31.19 1.16 1.93
C SER A 30 -31.32 -0.29 2.40
N THR A 31 -30.22 -1.06 2.38
CA THR A 31 -30.24 -2.49 2.78
C THR A 31 -29.24 -2.82 3.89
N GLY A 32 -28.37 -1.89 4.28
CA GLY A 32 -27.26 -2.16 5.18
C GLY A 32 -26.18 -3.09 4.58
N ASN A 33 -26.21 -3.36 3.27
CA ASN A 33 -25.26 -4.30 2.67
C ASN A 33 -23.87 -3.67 2.60
N LEU A 34 -22.87 -4.36 3.12
CA LEU A 34 -21.46 -3.95 3.13
C LEU A 34 -20.66 -4.78 2.13
N LEU A 35 -20.01 -4.10 1.19
CA LEU A 35 -19.07 -4.68 0.25
C LEU A 35 -17.66 -4.20 0.59
N MET A 36 -16.75 -5.13 0.88
CA MET A 36 -15.33 -4.81 1.02
C MET A 36 -14.73 -4.53 -0.37
N LEU A 37 -14.25 -3.31 -0.58
CA LEU A 37 -13.58 -2.90 -1.82
C LEU A 37 -12.09 -3.25 -1.80
N THR A 38 -11.46 -3.12 -0.62
CA THR A 38 -10.05 -3.46 -0.40
C THR A 38 -9.88 -4.11 0.97
N HIS A 39 -8.86 -4.94 1.11
CA HIS A 39 -8.35 -5.37 2.41
C HIS A 39 -6.93 -4.82 2.56
N ALA A 40 -6.72 -3.92 3.52
CA ALA A 40 -5.44 -3.25 3.74
C ALA A 40 -5.04 -3.45 5.21
N PRO A 41 -3.95 -4.20 5.50
CA PRO A 41 -3.51 -4.44 6.88
C PRO A 41 -3.22 -3.16 7.67
N SER A 42 -2.57 -2.17 7.05
CA SER A 42 -2.23 -0.89 7.69
C SER A 42 -3.21 0.25 7.36
N GLY A 43 -4.06 0.07 6.35
CA GLY A 43 -5.27 0.86 6.16
C GLY A 43 -5.29 1.79 4.94
N ASP A 44 -6.52 2.15 4.56
CA ASP A 44 -6.84 3.01 3.42
C ASP A 44 -7.61 4.25 3.90
N PHE A 45 -7.18 5.43 3.46
CA PHE A 45 -7.61 6.71 4.03
C PHE A 45 -8.12 7.69 2.98
N SER A 46 -9.09 8.50 3.39
CA SER A 46 -9.64 9.63 2.62
C SER A 46 -10.09 9.28 1.19
N PRO A 47 -10.92 8.23 1.00
CA PRO A 47 -11.35 7.84 -0.34
C PRO A 47 -12.26 8.89 -1.00
N PHE A 48 -12.10 9.12 -2.30
CA PHE A 48 -13.01 9.91 -3.11
C PHE A 48 -13.13 9.36 -4.53
N VAL A 49 -14.19 9.73 -5.26
CA VAL A 49 -14.34 9.39 -6.69
C VAL A 49 -13.85 10.55 -7.54
N ASP A 50 -12.80 10.33 -8.33
CA ASP A 50 -12.22 11.30 -9.25
C ASP A 50 -13.07 11.48 -10.52
N SER A 51 -12.75 12.48 -11.34
CA SER A 51 -13.47 12.78 -12.59
C SER A 51 -13.40 11.65 -13.63
N PHE A 52 -12.50 10.68 -13.46
CA PHE A 52 -12.33 9.53 -14.36
C PHE A 52 -13.08 8.28 -13.89
N GLY A 53 -13.81 8.37 -12.77
CA GLY A 53 -14.60 7.26 -12.23
C GLY A 53 -13.78 6.25 -11.42
N ARG A 54 -12.59 6.62 -10.96
CA ARG A 54 -11.78 5.83 -10.02
C ARG A 54 -12.11 6.23 -8.59
N VAL A 55 -12.10 5.26 -7.68
CA VAL A 55 -12.00 5.54 -6.25
C VAL A 55 -10.52 5.71 -5.94
N ILE A 56 -10.11 6.93 -5.58
CA ILE A 56 -8.74 7.30 -5.21
C ILE A 56 -8.65 7.42 -3.70
N PHE A 57 -7.54 6.97 -3.11
CA PHE A 57 -7.28 7.03 -1.68
C PHE A 57 -5.79 7.04 -1.39
N THR A 58 -5.40 7.41 -0.17
CA THR A 58 -4.03 7.19 0.33
C THR A 58 -4.01 5.87 1.09
N ARG A 59 -3.08 4.96 0.78
CA ARG A 59 -2.85 3.74 1.57
C ARG A 59 -1.60 3.89 2.41
N TRP A 60 -1.67 3.46 3.66
CA TRP A 60 -0.49 3.13 4.44
C TRP A 60 -0.06 1.71 4.06
N ASP A 61 1.12 1.56 3.44
CA ASP A 61 1.70 0.26 3.13
C ASP A 61 3.17 0.24 3.53
N HIS A 62 3.59 -0.89 4.07
CA HIS A 62 4.96 -1.11 4.51
C HIS A 62 5.38 -2.57 4.42
N LEU A 63 4.51 -3.49 3.93
CA LEU A 63 4.65 -4.95 3.98
C LEU A 63 6.07 -5.39 4.33
N GLN A 64 6.27 -5.62 5.63
CA GLN A 64 7.54 -5.95 6.27
C GLN A 64 7.29 -6.94 7.40
N GLN A 65 8.36 -7.56 7.90
CA GLN A 65 8.23 -8.39 9.11
C GLN A 65 7.93 -7.51 10.33
N ASP A 66 7.25 -8.07 11.32
CA ASP A 66 6.85 -7.40 12.54
C ASP A 66 8.09 -7.00 13.38
N GLN A 67 8.29 -5.69 13.60
CA GLN A 67 9.43 -5.17 14.36
C GLN A 67 9.50 -5.68 15.80
N GLN A 68 8.35 -5.87 16.43
CA GLN A 68 8.29 -6.30 17.82
C GLN A 68 8.74 -7.76 17.91
N ALA A 69 8.44 -8.55 16.87
CA ALA A 69 8.95 -9.90 16.71
C ALA A 69 10.45 -9.93 16.48
N ALA A 70 10.95 -9.06 15.59
CA ALA A 70 12.38 -8.94 15.30
C ALA A 70 13.16 -8.53 16.56
N ALA A 71 12.64 -7.57 17.33
CA ALA A 71 13.20 -7.17 18.62
C ALA A 71 13.20 -8.34 19.62
N ASP A 72 12.10 -9.08 19.74
CA ASP A 72 11.99 -10.26 20.59
C ASP A 72 12.90 -11.43 20.15
N ARG A 73 13.28 -11.49 18.87
CA ARG A 73 14.27 -12.45 18.35
C ARG A 73 15.68 -12.01 18.77
N ASN A 74 16.05 -10.78 18.46
CA ASN A 74 17.42 -10.24 18.66
C ASN A 74 17.85 -10.07 20.12
N GLY A 75 16.90 -9.97 21.04
CA GLY A 75 17.18 -9.65 22.44
C GLY A 75 16.39 -10.49 23.44
N THR A 76 16.25 -9.95 24.66
CA THR A 76 15.31 -10.52 25.64
C THR A 76 13.89 -10.20 25.18
N PRO A 77 12.96 -11.17 25.11
CA PRO A 77 11.60 -10.93 24.60
C PRO A 77 10.86 -9.91 25.46
N HIS A 78 10.81 -8.67 25.01
CA HIS A 78 10.19 -7.56 25.72
C HIS A 78 8.70 -7.49 25.40
N TYR A 79 8.32 -7.77 24.16
CA TYR A 79 6.95 -7.67 23.67
C TYR A 79 6.15 -8.96 23.89
N GLY A 80 6.83 -10.11 23.98
CA GLY A 80 6.17 -11.40 24.21
C GLY A 80 5.34 -11.86 22.99
N THR A 81 5.83 -11.58 21.79
CA THR A 81 5.21 -11.95 20.51
C THR A 81 5.20 -13.47 20.29
N PHE A 82 4.10 -13.95 19.69
CA PHE A 82 3.90 -15.35 19.31
C PHE A 82 2.92 -15.48 18.14
N ASN A 83 2.85 -16.66 17.53
CA ASN A 83 1.88 -16.98 16.48
C ASN A 83 0.78 -17.91 17.01
N TYR A 84 -0.45 -17.70 16.55
CA TYR A 84 -1.54 -18.68 16.66
C TYR A 84 -1.43 -19.72 15.55
N SER A 85 -1.92 -20.94 15.80
CA SER A 85 -1.94 -22.01 14.79
C SER A 85 -2.91 -21.77 13.64
N SER A 86 -3.91 -20.91 13.81
CA SER A 86 -4.87 -20.48 12.78
C SER A 86 -5.62 -19.23 13.23
N GLU A 87 -6.50 -18.71 12.37
CA GLU A 87 -7.40 -17.61 12.69
C GLU A 87 -8.64 -18.03 13.51
N SER A 88 -8.79 -19.32 13.81
CA SER A 88 -9.88 -19.83 14.63
C SER A 88 -9.88 -19.24 16.04
N ALA A 89 -11.06 -19.07 16.63
CA ALA A 89 -11.21 -18.68 18.03
C ALA A 89 -10.55 -19.71 18.98
N ALA A 90 -10.55 -20.99 18.60
CA ALA A 90 -9.93 -22.08 19.34
C ALA A 90 -8.46 -22.33 18.96
N ALA A 91 -7.82 -21.42 18.22
CA ALA A 91 -6.43 -21.58 17.81
C ALA A 91 -5.50 -21.66 19.02
N THR A 92 -4.59 -22.63 18.97
CA THR A 92 -3.54 -22.79 19.98
C THR A 92 -2.48 -21.71 19.84
N VAL A 93 -1.97 -21.25 20.98
CA VAL A 93 -0.77 -20.38 21.04
C VAL A 93 0.45 -21.25 20.79
N LEU A 94 1.24 -20.90 19.78
CA LEU A 94 2.48 -21.60 19.45
C LEU A 94 3.67 -20.92 20.12
N ASN A 95 4.68 -21.72 20.50
CA ASN A 95 5.96 -21.20 20.97
C ASN A 95 6.86 -20.82 19.78
N THR A 96 6.37 -19.94 18.91
CA THR A 96 7.10 -19.43 17.75
C THR A 96 6.61 -18.04 17.38
N ARG A 97 7.51 -17.24 16.83
CA ARG A 97 7.24 -15.95 16.18
C ARG A 97 7.84 -15.93 14.77
N LYS A 98 7.98 -17.12 14.16
CA LYS A 98 8.58 -17.25 12.84
C LYS A 98 7.74 -16.51 11.81
N GLU A 99 8.43 -15.81 10.93
CA GLU A 99 7.91 -15.15 9.75
C GLU A 99 8.65 -15.70 8.54
N ILE A 100 7.96 -15.79 7.41
CA ILE A 100 8.49 -16.41 6.18
C ILE A 100 8.51 -15.44 5.00
N PHE A 101 7.87 -14.29 5.18
CA PHE A 101 7.66 -13.28 4.17
C PHE A 101 7.37 -11.94 4.86
N PRO A 102 7.89 -10.82 4.34
CA PRO A 102 8.92 -10.72 3.30
C PRO A 102 10.30 -10.98 3.94
N GLU A 103 11.34 -10.24 3.52
CA GLU A 103 12.71 -10.37 4.02
C GLU A 103 12.75 -9.89 5.48
N PRO A 104 13.70 -10.39 6.30
CA PRO A 104 13.91 -9.85 7.63
C PRO A 104 14.18 -8.35 7.61
N LEU A 105 13.84 -7.65 8.68
CA LEU A 105 14.16 -6.23 8.85
C LEU A 105 15.69 -6.05 8.90
N GLY A 106 16.19 -4.91 8.43
CA GLY A 106 17.63 -4.61 8.41
C GLY A 106 18.32 -4.70 9.78
N PHE A 107 17.60 -4.47 10.87
CA PHE A 107 18.13 -4.63 12.23
C PHE A 107 18.01 -6.05 12.79
N ASP A 108 17.29 -6.97 12.15
CA ASP A 108 17.12 -8.38 12.57
C ASP A 108 18.35 -9.23 12.22
N THR A 109 19.45 -8.98 12.94
CA THR A 109 20.75 -9.61 12.66
C THR A 109 20.71 -11.13 12.78
N LEU A 110 19.86 -11.68 13.65
CA LEU A 110 19.70 -13.14 13.77
C LEU A 110 19.04 -13.76 12.54
N SER A 111 17.98 -13.13 12.02
CA SER A 111 17.26 -13.66 10.86
C SER A 111 18.00 -13.39 9.55
N LEU A 112 18.85 -12.36 9.49
CA LEU A 112 19.70 -12.04 8.34
C LEU A 112 20.96 -12.90 8.25
N ALA A 113 21.43 -13.45 9.38
CA ALA A 113 22.69 -14.21 9.43
C ALA A 113 22.73 -15.34 8.39
N GLY A 114 23.71 -15.27 7.47
CA GLY A 114 23.93 -16.29 6.45
C GLY A 114 22.97 -16.28 5.26
N THR A 115 22.13 -15.25 5.11
CA THR A 115 21.12 -15.18 4.04
C THR A 115 21.56 -14.39 2.79
N ASN A 116 22.63 -13.60 2.88
CA ASN A 116 23.02 -12.58 1.88
C ASN A 116 21.92 -11.56 1.56
N LEU A 117 20.93 -11.38 2.45
CA LEU A 117 19.89 -10.38 2.27
C LEU A 117 20.32 -9.04 2.89
N GLY A 118 20.01 -7.93 2.21
CA GLY A 118 20.25 -6.57 2.73
C GLY A 118 19.28 -6.16 3.85
N GLY A 119 18.24 -6.97 4.07
CA GLY A 119 17.11 -6.62 4.90
C GLY A 119 16.11 -5.70 4.19
N HIS A 120 14.89 -5.66 4.68
CA HIS A 120 13.81 -4.89 4.06
C HIS A 120 13.06 -4.09 5.11
N SER A 121 12.91 -2.80 4.85
CA SER A 121 11.97 -1.94 5.54
C SER A 121 11.61 -0.80 4.61
N PHE A 122 10.33 -0.50 4.51
CA PHE A 122 9.87 0.77 3.98
C PHE A 122 8.58 1.13 4.68
N ASN A 123 8.18 2.40 4.59
CA ASN A 123 6.94 2.84 5.20
C ASN A 123 6.39 4.04 4.45
N HIS A 124 5.35 3.80 3.64
CA HIS A 124 4.86 4.80 2.70
C HIS A 124 3.36 5.03 2.79
N PHE A 125 3.01 6.28 2.52
CA PHE A 125 1.65 6.69 2.26
C PHE A 125 1.53 7.13 0.81
N PHE A 126 1.12 6.23 -0.07
CA PHE A 126 1.05 6.48 -1.52
C PHE A 126 -0.40 6.58 -2.02
N PRO A 127 -0.62 7.22 -3.19
CA PRO A 127 -1.94 7.26 -3.81
C PRO A 127 -2.26 5.93 -4.51
N TRP A 128 -3.42 5.38 -4.21
CA TRP A 128 -3.97 4.15 -4.79
C TRP A 128 -5.32 4.41 -5.46
N GLN A 129 -5.69 3.49 -6.34
CA GLN A 129 -6.96 3.48 -7.06
C GLN A 129 -7.65 2.11 -6.98
N VAL A 130 -8.98 2.11 -7.07
CA VAL A 130 -9.82 0.96 -7.44
C VAL A 130 -10.98 1.43 -8.32
N ASN A 131 -11.65 0.51 -9.01
CA ASN A 131 -13.00 0.75 -9.54
C ASN A 131 -14.03 0.78 -8.39
N GLU A 132 -15.23 1.33 -8.63
CA GLU A 132 -16.30 1.40 -7.62
C GLU A 132 -16.74 0.03 -7.04
N ASP A 133 -16.38 -1.10 -7.68
CA ASP A 133 -16.60 -2.47 -7.16
C ASP A 133 -15.38 -3.09 -6.48
N GLY A 134 -14.26 -2.38 -6.39
CA GLY A 134 -13.02 -2.84 -5.76
C GLY A 134 -12.06 -3.58 -6.69
N SER A 135 -12.42 -3.80 -7.96
CA SER A 135 -11.50 -4.35 -8.97
C SER A 135 -10.44 -3.32 -9.39
N GLU A 136 -9.37 -3.77 -10.06
CA GLU A 136 -8.31 -2.88 -10.57
C GLU A 136 -7.58 -2.10 -9.47
N LEU A 137 -7.46 -2.69 -8.27
CA LEU A 137 -6.61 -2.19 -7.18
C LEU A 137 -5.15 -2.09 -7.62
N GLU A 138 -4.61 -0.88 -7.58
CA GLU A 138 -3.23 -0.54 -7.93
C GLU A 138 -2.86 0.84 -7.38
N THR A 139 -1.59 1.20 -7.34
CA THR A 139 -1.21 2.62 -7.23
C THR A 139 -1.75 3.42 -8.41
N VAL A 140 -1.96 4.72 -8.23
CA VAL A 140 -2.51 5.57 -9.31
C VAL A 140 -1.58 5.55 -10.52
N ASN A 141 -2.09 5.07 -11.66
CA ASN A 141 -1.33 4.93 -12.92
C ASN A 141 -0.03 4.11 -12.79
N HIS A 142 0.04 3.10 -11.91
CA HIS A 142 1.26 2.33 -11.63
C HIS A 142 2.41 3.13 -11.00
N ILE A 143 2.15 4.35 -10.50
CA ILE A 143 3.22 5.15 -9.90
C ILE A 143 3.73 4.50 -8.61
N GLY A 144 5.04 4.48 -8.42
CA GLY A 144 5.67 3.88 -7.25
C GLY A 144 6.86 4.68 -6.74
N ARG A 145 7.68 4.02 -5.93
CA ARG A 145 8.94 4.58 -5.42
C ARG A 145 9.85 5.06 -6.56
N HIS A 146 9.80 4.38 -7.70
CA HIS A 146 10.65 4.66 -8.85
C HIS A 146 10.43 6.06 -9.43
N GLU A 147 9.19 6.54 -9.43
CA GLU A 147 8.84 7.88 -9.91
C GLU A 147 8.78 8.88 -8.76
N LEU A 148 8.22 8.48 -7.60
CA LEU A 148 8.02 9.37 -6.45
C LEU A 148 9.32 9.73 -5.72
N GLY A 149 10.28 8.81 -5.70
CA GLY A 149 11.50 8.91 -4.91
C GLY A 149 11.22 9.04 -3.41
N GLY A 150 12.12 9.73 -2.70
CA GLY A 150 11.93 10.17 -1.30
C GLY A 150 11.94 9.07 -0.24
N SER A 151 11.82 7.83 -0.64
CA SER A 151 11.92 6.64 0.20
C SER A 151 13.13 5.80 -0.15
N TYR A 152 13.76 5.22 0.88
CA TYR A 152 14.97 4.43 0.75
C TYR A 152 14.65 2.95 0.93
N VAL A 153 15.15 2.11 0.02
CA VAL A 153 15.08 0.65 0.10
C VAL A 153 16.38 0.09 -0.45
N ASP A 154 17.07 -0.74 0.34
CA ASP A 154 18.31 -1.39 -0.06
C ASP A 154 18.11 -2.39 -1.21
N ALA A 155 19.21 -2.67 -1.91
CA ALA A 155 19.32 -3.83 -2.78
C ALA A 155 19.06 -5.11 -1.96
N VAL A 156 18.25 -6.02 -2.49
CA VAL A 156 17.79 -7.17 -1.73
C VAL A 156 18.89 -8.18 -1.43
N PHE A 157 19.81 -8.40 -2.38
CA PHE A 157 20.95 -9.31 -2.21
C PHE A 157 22.23 -8.51 -2.07
N THR A 158 22.99 -8.78 -1.01
CA THR A 158 24.26 -8.09 -0.71
C THR A 158 25.42 -8.60 -1.55
N ASP A 159 25.26 -9.74 -2.22
CA ASP A 159 26.27 -10.41 -3.03
C ASP A 159 26.08 -10.22 -4.55
N ASP A 160 25.15 -9.36 -4.97
CA ASP A 160 24.92 -9.02 -6.37
C ASP A 160 25.18 -7.53 -6.63
N PRO A 161 26.33 -7.18 -7.25
CA PRO A 161 26.69 -5.79 -7.51
C PRO A 161 25.83 -5.13 -8.60
N SER A 162 24.96 -5.89 -9.28
CA SER A 162 24.02 -5.37 -10.28
C SER A 162 22.82 -4.69 -9.63
N LEU A 163 22.52 -5.03 -8.37
CA LEU A 163 21.39 -4.49 -7.63
C LEU A 163 21.80 -3.20 -6.91
N THR A 164 20.89 -2.24 -6.86
CA THR A 164 21.16 -0.93 -6.27
C THR A 164 19.93 -0.35 -5.57
N TYR A 165 20.17 0.41 -4.51
CA TYR A 165 19.15 1.23 -3.84
C TYR A 165 18.79 2.48 -4.67
N LEU A 166 19.65 2.86 -5.62
CA LEU A 166 19.48 4.08 -6.39
C LEU A 166 18.22 4.01 -7.26
N VAL A 167 17.45 5.09 -7.21
CA VAL A 167 16.26 5.29 -8.03
C VAL A 167 16.57 6.37 -9.06
N ASN A 168 16.58 6.01 -10.33
CA ASN A 168 16.82 6.91 -11.46
C ASN A 168 15.51 7.53 -11.95
N SER A 169 14.82 8.26 -11.06
CA SER A 169 13.58 8.96 -11.40
C SER A 169 13.85 10.14 -12.34
N PHE A 170 12.97 10.34 -13.33
CA PHE A 170 12.90 11.59 -14.12
C PHE A 170 12.42 12.79 -13.29
N ASN A 171 11.78 12.55 -12.14
CA ASN A 171 11.35 13.62 -11.25
C ASN A 171 12.53 14.26 -10.51
N HIS A 172 12.70 15.57 -10.69
CA HIS A 172 13.66 16.35 -9.91
C HIS A 172 13.22 16.52 -8.45
N ASN A 173 11.92 16.61 -8.21
CA ASN A 173 11.33 16.67 -6.88
C ASN A 173 11.04 15.26 -6.36
N LYS A 174 11.14 15.07 -5.05
CA LYS A 174 10.94 13.77 -4.41
C LYS A 174 10.05 13.91 -3.19
N ILE A 175 9.13 12.97 -3.01
CA ILE A 175 8.23 12.93 -1.86
C ILE A 175 8.34 11.57 -1.17
N SER A 176 8.31 11.57 0.16
CA SER A 176 8.36 10.34 0.95
C SER A 176 6.96 9.79 1.19
N ASN A 177 5.99 10.70 1.32
CA ASN A 177 4.58 10.40 1.57
C ASN A 177 3.68 11.35 0.78
N PHE A 178 2.43 10.93 0.55
CA PHE A 178 1.41 11.69 -0.15
C PHE A 178 0.04 11.49 0.52
N PHE A 179 -0.16 12.26 1.60
CA PHE A 179 -1.39 12.22 2.39
C PHE A 179 -2.50 13.09 1.78
N GLN A 180 -3.74 12.72 2.11
CA GLN A 180 -4.94 13.55 1.88
C GLN A 180 -5.09 13.98 0.42
N VAL A 181 -4.84 13.03 -0.48
CA VAL A 181 -4.96 13.21 -1.92
C VAL A 181 -6.34 13.76 -2.29
N LYS A 182 -6.37 14.81 -3.10
CA LYS A 182 -7.56 15.36 -3.76
C LYS A 182 -7.26 15.65 -5.22
N GLN A 183 -8.24 15.51 -6.09
CA GLN A 183 -8.11 15.95 -7.48
C GLN A 183 -8.35 17.46 -7.58
N ASP A 184 -7.56 18.15 -8.40
CA ASP A 184 -7.78 19.56 -8.73
C ASP A 184 -8.96 19.67 -9.72
N PRO A 185 -10.11 20.28 -9.34
CA PRO A 185 -11.28 20.34 -10.21
C PRO A 185 -11.08 21.30 -11.40
N THR A 186 -10.07 22.18 -11.35
CA THR A 186 -9.74 23.10 -12.45
C THR A 186 -8.72 22.50 -13.43
N ASN A 187 -8.01 21.46 -13.00
CA ASN A 187 -7.12 20.66 -13.83
C ASN A 187 -7.26 19.17 -13.46
N PRO A 188 -8.18 18.43 -14.09
CA PRO A 188 -8.43 17.03 -13.77
C PRO A 188 -7.23 16.10 -13.90
N ASN A 189 -6.17 16.50 -14.60
CA ASN A 189 -4.92 15.74 -14.70
C ASN A 189 -4.02 15.89 -13.46
N ALA A 190 -4.39 16.68 -12.47
CA ALA A 190 -3.57 16.96 -11.30
C ALA A 190 -4.22 16.47 -9.99
N TYR A 191 -3.39 15.90 -9.12
CA TYR A 191 -3.73 15.58 -7.74
C TYR A 191 -2.90 16.44 -6.79
N ILE A 192 -3.53 17.01 -5.77
CA ILE A 192 -2.89 17.75 -4.70
C ILE A 192 -2.92 16.94 -3.41
N GLY A 193 -1.88 17.06 -2.59
CA GLY A 193 -1.77 16.34 -1.33
C GLY A 193 -0.65 16.89 -0.47
N ILE A 194 -0.35 16.19 0.63
CA ILE A 194 0.67 16.59 1.60
C ILE A 194 1.84 15.61 1.59
N ASN A 195 3.05 16.14 1.46
CA ASN A 195 4.29 15.45 1.77
C ASN A 195 4.76 15.85 3.18
N ALA A 196 4.82 14.89 4.07
CA ALA A 196 5.13 15.08 5.49
C ALA A 196 5.81 13.84 6.08
N PRO A 197 6.45 13.96 7.26
CA PRO A 197 6.86 12.80 8.04
C PRO A 197 5.64 11.92 8.36
N GLU A 198 5.90 10.64 8.58
CA GLU A 198 4.86 9.67 8.95
C GLU A 198 4.14 10.06 10.25
N PHE A 199 4.91 10.39 11.29
CA PHE A 199 4.40 10.66 12.64
C PHE A 199 4.73 12.06 13.13
N GLY A 200 4.02 12.48 14.18
CA GLY A 200 4.33 13.67 14.96
C GLY A 200 3.85 14.99 14.37
N THR A 201 3.48 15.03 13.08
CA THR A 201 2.97 16.26 12.45
C THR A 201 1.47 16.21 12.15
N HIS A 202 0.75 15.20 12.63
CA HIS A 202 -0.66 14.99 12.26
C HIS A 202 -0.86 15.02 10.74
N ALA A 203 -0.02 14.30 9.98
CA ALA A 203 -0.01 14.30 8.52
C ALA A 203 -0.06 15.71 7.88
N SER A 204 0.53 16.70 8.54
CA SER A 204 0.68 18.06 8.01
C SER A 204 2.13 18.31 7.62
N GLY A 205 2.33 19.13 6.59
CA GLY A 205 3.64 19.39 6.02
C GLY A 205 3.55 20.22 4.75
N GLN A 206 4.26 19.79 3.71
CA GLN A 206 4.35 20.50 2.44
C GLN A 206 3.18 20.14 1.51
N ILE A 207 2.55 21.14 0.91
CA ILE A 207 1.62 20.92 -0.19
C ILE A 207 2.42 20.61 -1.46
N VAL A 208 2.10 19.47 -2.07
CA VAL A 208 2.69 19.02 -3.33
C VAL A 208 1.59 18.64 -4.31
N ARG A 209 1.92 18.66 -5.60
CA ARG A 209 1.01 18.28 -6.68
C ARG A 209 1.65 17.20 -7.55
N LEU A 210 0.90 16.14 -7.82
CA LEU A 210 1.20 15.14 -8.85
C LEU A 210 0.50 15.55 -10.14
N GLN A 211 1.27 15.72 -11.21
CA GLN A 211 0.81 16.05 -12.55
C GLN A 211 0.61 14.77 -13.38
N ASN A 212 -0.15 14.88 -14.48
CA ASN A 212 -0.40 13.80 -15.43
C ASN A 212 -1.01 12.54 -14.78
N GLY A 213 -1.88 12.74 -13.79
CA GLY A 213 -2.55 11.64 -13.08
C GLY A 213 -3.74 11.03 -13.81
N ALA A 214 -4.09 11.47 -15.02
CA ALA A 214 -5.19 10.86 -15.78
C ALA A 214 -4.84 9.42 -16.24
N PRO A 215 -5.81 8.51 -16.38
CA PRO A 215 -5.54 7.11 -16.74
C PRO A 215 -4.83 6.88 -18.09
N SER A 216 -4.80 7.89 -18.97
CA SER A 216 -4.11 7.84 -20.26
C SER A 216 -2.60 8.11 -20.17
N HIS A 217 -2.11 8.55 -19.01
CA HIS A 217 -0.70 8.82 -18.78
C HIS A 217 -0.02 7.65 -18.09
N ASN A 218 1.26 7.49 -18.41
CA ASN A 218 2.14 6.52 -17.80
C ASN A 218 2.78 7.09 -16.51
N ALA A 219 3.16 6.25 -15.55
CA ALA A 219 3.86 6.65 -14.34
C ALA A 219 5.13 7.47 -14.64
N ASP A 220 5.94 7.08 -15.64
CA ASP A 220 7.16 7.81 -16.03
C ASP A 220 6.88 9.26 -16.47
N GLN A 221 5.64 9.57 -16.83
CA GLN A 221 5.20 10.91 -17.23
C GLN A 221 4.65 11.72 -16.06
N MET A 222 4.44 11.12 -14.88
CA MET A 222 3.89 11.81 -13.73
C MET A 222 4.94 12.71 -13.08
N GLY A 223 4.66 14.02 -13.09
CA GLY A 223 5.52 15.06 -12.56
C GLY A 223 5.19 15.43 -11.11
N ILE A 224 6.18 15.85 -10.33
CA ILE A 224 6.00 16.34 -8.95
C ILE A 224 6.30 17.84 -8.87
N ASP A 225 5.31 18.63 -8.48
CA ASP A 225 5.47 20.06 -8.18
C ASP A 225 5.40 20.31 -6.67
N TYR A 226 6.35 21.08 -6.16
CA TYR A 226 6.26 21.68 -4.84
C TYR A 226 5.41 22.94 -4.88
N ILE A 227 4.27 22.92 -4.20
CA ILE A 227 3.33 24.06 -4.16
C ILE A 227 3.72 25.00 -3.02
N THR A 228 3.98 24.47 -1.82
CA THR A 228 4.59 25.22 -0.71
C THR A 228 6.08 24.89 -0.60
N ASP A 229 6.82 25.72 0.15
CA ASP A 229 8.27 25.60 0.28
C ASP A 229 8.69 24.23 0.84
N LYS A 230 9.82 23.69 0.36
CA LYS A 230 10.30 22.35 0.79
C LYS A 230 10.62 22.28 2.29
N SER A 231 11.00 23.39 2.91
CA SER A 231 11.22 23.46 4.36
C SER A 231 9.97 23.12 5.19
N THR A 232 8.77 23.24 4.61
CA THR A 232 7.50 22.89 5.26
C THR A 232 7.24 21.38 5.30
N SER A 233 8.06 20.56 4.62
CA SER A 233 7.88 19.10 4.55
C SER A 233 8.38 18.31 5.76
N SER A 234 8.99 18.98 6.74
CA SER A 234 9.55 18.35 7.94
C SER A 234 9.41 19.28 9.16
N ILE A 235 9.91 18.83 10.29
CA ILE A 235 9.90 19.57 11.55
C ILE A 235 11.18 20.37 11.77
N THR A 236 11.07 21.49 12.47
CA THR A 236 12.18 22.16 13.15
C THR A 236 12.33 21.55 14.55
N SER A 237 13.57 21.30 14.99
CA SER A 237 13.80 20.80 16.36
C SER A 237 13.45 21.85 17.42
N ASP A 238 13.07 21.40 18.63
CA ASP A 238 12.85 22.30 19.76
C ASP A 238 14.10 23.14 20.06
N GLY A 239 13.94 24.46 20.16
CA GLY A 239 15.04 25.41 20.40
C GLY A 239 15.84 25.81 19.15
N ALA A 240 15.58 25.22 17.99
CA ALA A 240 16.18 25.62 16.73
C ALA A 240 15.37 26.74 16.04
N THR A 241 16.06 27.60 15.29
CA THR A 241 15.42 28.63 14.46
C THR A 241 15.02 28.02 13.11
N PRO A 242 13.75 28.10 12.69
CA PRO A 242 13.35 27.65 11.35
C PRO A 242 13.99 28.53 10.27
N VAL A 243 14.21 27.97 9.08
CA VAL A 243 14.64 28.77 7.92
C VAL A 243 13.55 29.79 7.55
N PRO A 244 13.90 30.98 7.03
CA PRO A 244 12.93 32.06 6.77
C PRO A 244 11.78 31.67 5.82
N GLU A 245 12.01 30.73 4.92
CA GLU A 245 11.04 30.23 3.95
C GLU A 245 9.99 29.31 4.58
N ASN A 246 10.26 28.76 5.78
CA ASN A 246 9.35 27.84 6.44
C ASN A 246 8.14 28.60 6.98
N SER A 247 7.00 28.39 6.33
CA SER A 247 5.74 29.04 6.65
C SER A 247 4.85 28.24 7.59
N GLY A 248 5.36 27.16 8.20
CA GLY A 248 4.61 26.24 9.03
C GLY A 248 4.04 25.06 8.26
N HIS A 249 3.15 24.29 8.88
CA HIS A 249 2.62 23.04 8.32
C HIS A 249 1.22 23.19 7.73
N TYR A 250 1.00 22.56 6.58
CA TYR A 250 -0.25 22.55 5.84
C TYR A 250 -0.90 21.17 5.89
N ARG A 251 -2.23 21.15 5.94
CA ARG A 251 -3.07 19.94 5.97
C ARG A 251 -4.32 20.15 5.11
N ASP A 252 -4.88 19.05 4.64
CA ASP A 252 -6.13 18.91 3.90
C ASP A 252 -6.24 19.89 2.71
N PRO A 253 -5.22 19.98 1.83
CA PRO A 253 -5.18 20.96 0.76
C PRO A 253 -6.30 20.68 -0.25
N MET A 254 -6.91 21.73 -0.77
CA MET A 254 -7.97 21.63 -1.77
C MET A 254 -7.93 22.83 -2.71
N VAL A 255 -8.17 22.58 -3.99
CA VAL A 255 -8.49 23.62 -4.96
C VAL A 255 -10.01 23.62 -5.13
N LEU A 256 -10.65 24.75 -4.89
CA LEU A 256 -12.07 24.95 -5.10
C LEU A 256 -12.38 25.07 -6.59
N SER A 257 -13.65 24.94 -6.94
CA SER A 257 -14.08 24.95 -8.34
C SER A 257 -13.91 26.29 -9.05
N ASP A 258 -13.71 27.37 -8.31
CA ASP A 258 -13.36 28.69 -8.84
C ASP A 258 -11.84 28.91 -8.99
N GLY A 259 -11.03 27.91 -8.64
CA GLY A 259 -9.57 27.95 -8.67
C GLY A 259 -8.91 28.46 -7.37
N THR A 260 -9.70 28.85 -6.36
CA THR A 260 -9.15 29.24 -5.06
C THR A 260 -8.53 28.03 -4.37
N ALA A 261 -7.25 28.13 -4.00
CA ALA A 261 -6.59 27.10 -3.19
C ALA A 261 -6.75 27.40 -1.69
N ILE A 262 -7.07 26.37 -0.92
CA ILE A 262 -7.23 26.45 0.54
C ILE A 262 -6.50 25.29 1.23
N ALA A 263 -6.16 25.47 2.51
CA ALA A 263 -5.64 24.42 3.37
C ALA A 263 -5.97 24.72 4.85
N ALA A 264 -6.00 23.68 5.68
CA ALA A 264 -5.81 23.84 7.11
C ALA A 264 -4.32 24.13 7.39
N HIS A 265 -4.03 25.14 8.20
CA HIS A 265 -2.65 25.62 8.36
C HIS A 265 -2.37 26.03 9.81
N THR A 266 -1.15 25.71 10.26
CA THR A 266 -0.55 26.20 11.51
C THR A 266 0.79 26.86 11.18
N PHE A 267 1.13 27.96 11.87
CA PHE A 267 2.45 28.59 11.73
C PHE A 267 3.55 27.86 12.49
N GLU A 268 3.19 26.88 13.32
CA GLU A 268 4.17 26.03 13.98
C GLU A 268 4.99 25.24 12.95
N THR A 269 6.28 25.11 13.21
CA THR A 269 7.23 24.39 12.36
C THR A 269 7.79 23.15 13.03
N ARG A 270 7.61 22.99 14.35
CA ARG A 270 8.11 21.86 15.14
C ARG A 270 7.14 20.68 15.12
N GLN A 271 7.54 19.57 15.71
CA GLN A 271 6.64 18.44 15.96
C GLN A 271 5.52 18.86 16.94
N ASP A 272 4.31 18.29 16.82
CA ASP A 272 3.28 18.53 17.82
C ASP A 272 3.67 17.96 19.19
N ARG A 273 3.20 18.63 20.24
CA ARG A 273 3.35 18.22 21.63
C ARG A 273 2.22 18.81 22.46
N ASN A 274 1.76 18.07 23.48
CA ASN A 274 0.95 18.66 24.54
C ASN A 274 1.85 19.52 25.46
N GLU A 275 1.69 20.84 25.40
CA GLU A 275 2.36 21.85 26.24
C GLU A 275 1.48 22.29 27.43
N GLY A 276 0.35 21.61 27.63
CA GLY A 276 -0.55 21.83 28.74
C GLY A 276 -0.05 21.23 30.06
N THR A 277 -0.93 21.20 31.05
CA THR A 277 -0.62 20.69 32.39
C THR A 277 -1.58 19.59 32.82
N THR A 278 -1.20 18.86 33.86
CA THR A 278 -2.05 17.89 34.56
C THR A 278 -1.82 18.08 36.05
N THR A 279 -2.87 17.98 36.85
CA THR A 279 -2.75 18.11 38.31
C THR A 279 -1.87 16.98 38.87
N PRO A 280 -1.16 17.19 40.00
CA PRO A 280 -0.27 16.17 40.57
C PRO A 280 -0.95 14.84 40.91
N ASP A 281 -2.25 14.86 41.17
CA ASP A 281 -3.10 13.70 41.46
C ASP A 281 -3.75 13.09 40.22
N TYR A 282 -3.48 13.63 39.02
CA TYR A 282 -4.05 13.22 37.74
C TYR A 282 -5.59 13.31 37.66
N ALA A 283 -6.22 14.06 38.58
CA ALA A 283 -7.67 14.27 38.57
C ALA A 283 -8.12 15.17 37.41
N ASP A 284 -7.35 16.22 37.10
CA ASP A 284 -7.66 17.18 36.05
C ASP A 284 -6.50 17.37 35.07
N ALA A 285 -6.81 17.38 33.77
CA ALA A 285 -5.85 17.68 32.71
C ALA A 285 -6.30 18.93 31.93
N TYR A 286 -5.34 19.80 31.60
CA TYR A 286 -5.52 21.02 30.83
C TYR A 286 -4.61 20.97 29.59
N PRO A 287 -4.90 20.09 28.61
CA PRO A 287 -4.05 19.91 27.44
C PRO A 287 -4.01 21.18 26.58
N GLN A 288 -2.84 21.45 26.04
CA GLN A 288 -2.61 22.52 25.07
C GLN A 288 -1.75 21.93 23.95
N SER A 289 -2.35 21.62 22.81
CA SER A 289 -1.54 21.24 21.65
C SER A 289 -0.75 22.44 21.14
N ARG A 290 0.45 22.17 20.63
CA ARG A 290 1.31 23.17 20.00
C ARG A 290 0.72 23.63 18.66
N TYR A 291 0.01 22.75 17.97
CA TYR A 291 -0.65 23.08 16.73
C TYR A 291 -1.96 23.83 16.94
N ALA A 292 -2.25 24.76 16.04
CA ALA A 292 -3.48 25.54 16.01
C ALA A 292 -3.96 25.67 14.55
N PHE A 293 -4.50 24.57 13.99
CA PHE A 293 -4.92 24.56 12.60
C PHE A 293 -6.15 25.42 12.36
N ARG A 294 -6.04 26.33 11.38
CA ARG A 294 -7.14 27.17 10.89
C ARG A 294 -7.26 27.04 9.38
N LEU A 295 -8.48 27.15 8.85
CA LEU A 295 -8.66 27.15 7.40
C LEU A 295 -8.23 28.49 6.82
N ARG A 296 -7.32 28.43 5.84
CA ARG A 296 -6.81 29.61 5.13
C ARG A 296 -6.89 29.45 3.63
N THR A 297 -7.14 30.56 2.94
CA THR A 297 -6.81 30.67 1.52
C THR A 297 -5.30 30.62 1.37
N LEU A 298 -4.83 30.20 0.20
CA LEU A 298 -3.43 30.23 -0.18
C LEU A 298 -3.21 31.32 -1.23
N LYS A 299 -2.06 31.98 -1.16
CA LYS A 299 -1.62 32.93 -2.18
C LYS A 299 -0.23 32.58 -2.71
N LYS A 300 -0.05 32.75 -4.02
CA LYS A 300 1.23 32.60 -4.68
C LYS A 300 2.12 33.83 -4.40
N GLN A 301 3.32 33.60 -3.92
CA GLN A 301 4.35 34.61 -3.70
C GLN A 301 5.10 34.94 -5.02
N ALA A 302 5.89 36.02 -5.02
CA ALA A 302 6.66 36.45 -6.19
C ALA A 302 7.69 35.41 -6.67
N ASN A 303 8.21 34.58 -5.76
CA ASN A 303 9.12 33.47 -6.07
C ASN A 303 8.41 32.22 -6.63
N GLY A 304 7.08 32.26 -6.77
CA GLY A 304 6.27 31.18 -7.32
C GLY A 304 5.75 30.16 -6.30
N VAL A 305 6.22 30.21 -5.05
CA VAL A 305 5.77 29.34 -3.95
C VAL A 305 4.48 29.87 -3.35
N TRP A 306 3.58 28.99 -2.93
CA TRP A 306 2.36 29.36 -2.23
C TRP A 306 2.56 29.38 -0.72
N THR A 307 1.83 30.27 -0.05
CA THR A 307 1.80 30.35 1.42
C THR A 307 0.39 30.66 1.90
N ALA A 308 0.13 30.42 3.18
CA ALA A 308 -1.12 30.77 3.83
C ALA A 308 -1.42 32.28 3.75
N ASP A 309 -2.69 32.63 3.56
CA ASP A 309 -3.16 34.00 3.41
C ASP A 309 -4.29 34.33 4.40
N GLN A 310 -5.53 34.45 3.92
CA GLN A 310 -6.66 34.91 4.73
C GLN A 310 -7.34 33.75 5.43
N LEU A 311 -7.83 33.98 6.65
CA LEU A 311 -8.70 33.03 7.34
C LEU A 311 -10.03 32.91 6.58
N LEU A 312 -10.52 31.67 6.41
CA LEU A 312 -11.84 31.42 5.82
C LEU A 312 -12.98 31.62 6.83
N THR A 313 -12.68 31.50 8.13
CA THR A 313 -13.69 31.61 9.18
C THR A 313 -13.18 32.49 10.34
N PRO A 314 -14.06 33.08 11.15
CA PRO A 314 -13.66 33.81 12.34
C PRO A 314 -13.13 32.90 13.46
N GLY A 315 -13.32 31.58 13.37
CA GLY A 315 -12.96 30.64 14.43
C GLY A 315 -14.15 30.01 15.14
N ILE A 316 -13.91 28.88 15.80
CA ILE A 316 -14.90 28.23 16.67
C ILE A 316 -14.27 28.03 18.05
N SER A 317 -14.65 28.88 19.01
CA SER A 317 -14.24 28.72 20.40
C SER A 317 -15.24 27.86 21.19
N LYS A 318 -14.72 26.97 22.04
CA LYS A 318 -15.51 26.13 22.94
C LYS A 318 -14.85 26.02 24.31
N ASP A 319 -15.70 25.82 25.32
CA ASP A 319 -15.31 25.33 26.65
C ASP A 319 -15.92 23.93 26.78
N ILE A 320 -15.07 22.91 26.87
CA ILE A 320 -15.43 21.49 26.84
C ILE A 320 -14.76 20.80 28.01
N ARG A 321 -15.49 19.89 28.65
CA ARG A 321 -14.97 18.99 29.67
C ARG A 321 -15.40 17.56 29.39
N TYR A 322 -14.48 16.61 29.48
CA TYR A 322 -14.79 15.19 29.28
C TYR A 322 -13.79 14.33 30.06
N TYR A 323 -14.24 13.14 30.47
CA TYR A 323 -13.39 12.16 31.14
C TYR A 323 -12.58 11.34 30.13
N SER A 324 -11.30 11.07 30.43
CA SER A 324 -10.42 10.25 29.59
C SER A 324 -9.44 9.37 30.41
N PRO A 325 -9.80 8.13 30.73
CA PRO A 325 -11.13 7.75 31.19
C PRO A 325 -11.40 8.22 32.64
N ASP A 326 -10.35 8.36 33.47
CA ASP A 326 -10.47 8.71 34.89
C ASP A 326 -10.04 10.16 35.19
N THR A 327 -9.31 10.80 34.26
CA THR A 327 -8.92 12.22 34.36
C THR A 327 -9.98 13.10 33.69
N LEU A 328 -10.45 14.14 34.38
CA LEU A 328 -11.32 15.16 33.80
C LEU A 328 -10.46 16.09 32.94
N THR A 329 -10.63 16.02 31.63
CA THR A 329 -9.93 16.89 30.68
C THR A 329 -10.72 18.17 30.50
N HIS A 330 -10.04 19.30 30.61
CA HIS A 330 -10.55 20.66 30.41
C HIS A 330 -9.93 21.27 29.18
N TYR A 331 -10.78 21.76 28.28
CA TYR A 331 -10.34 22.51 27.12
C TYR A 331 -11.16 23.78 26.98
N SER A 332 -10.51 24.95 26.95
CA SER A 332 -11.14 26.23 26.66
C SER A 332 -10.29 26.97 25.65
N GLY A 333 -10.79 27.11 24.41
CA GLY A 333 -10.00 27.64 23.32
C GLY A 333 -10.66 27.49 21.96
N GLU A 334 -9.92 27.88 20.92
CA GLU A 334 -10.31 27.72 19.53
C GLU A 334 -10.03 26.33 19.00
N LEU A 335 -11.08 25.63 18.56
CA LEU A 335 -10.98 24.31 17.96
C LEU A 335 -10.22 24.36 16.63
N TRP A 336 -9.54 23.26 16.32
CA TRP A 336 -8.94 23.08 15.00
C TRP A 336 -10.00 23.01 13.91
N GLU A 337 -9.72 23.66 12.79
CA GLU A 337 -10.52 23.55 11.58
C GLU A 337 -9.78 22.67 10.57
N LEU A 338 -10.32 21.47 10.32
CA LEU A 338 -9.71 20.45 9.47
C LEU A 338 -10.68 19.98 8.38
N GLN A 339 -10.15 19.26 7.37
CA GLN A 339 -10.92 18.54 6.37
C GLN A 339 -12.04 19.37 5.68
N PRO A 340 -11.71 20.52 5.06
CA PRO A 340 -12.71 21.32 4.37
C PRO A 340 -13.33 20.54 3.20
N VAL A 341 -14.63 20.74 3.00
CA VAL A 341 -15.42 20.14 1.92
C VAL A 341 -16.13 21.24 1.14
N GLU A 342 -15.88 21.30 -0.17
CA GLU A 342 -16.67 22.14 -1.07
C GLU A 342 -18.04 21.48 -1.31
N VAL A 343 -19.12 22.16 -0.92
CA VAL A 343 -20.49 21.70 -1.17
C VAL A 343 -20.99 22.32 -2.46
N LYS A 344 -20.98 21.52 -3.54
CA LYS A 344 -21.50 21.92 -4.86
C LYS A 344 -22.15 20.76 -5.59
N ALA A 345 -23.01 21.09 -6.54
CA ALA A 345 -23.49 20.10 -7.51
C ALA A 345 -22.33 19.69 -8.43
N ARG A 346 -22.17 18.38 -8.66
CA ARG A 346 -21.24 17.82 -9.64
C ARG A 346 -21.87 16.63 -10.37
N PRO A 347 -21.63 16.45 -11.68
CA PRO A 347 -22.06 15.24 -12.37
C PRO A 347 -21.33 14.03 -11.78
N LYS A 348 -22.05 12.90 -11.65
CA LYS A 348 -21.42 11.63 -11.29
C LYS A 348 -20.54 11.17 -12.46
N PRO A 349 -19.24 10.91 -12.26
CA PRO A 349 -18.38 10.32 -13.29
C PRO A 349 -18.90 8.99 -13.81
N ALA A 350 -18.55 8.64 -15.04
CA ALA A 350 -18.89 7.33 -15.60
C ALA A 350 -18.21 6.22 -14.81
N ARG A 351 -18.95 5.17 -14.47
CA ARG A 351 -18.41 4.02 -13.76
C ARG A 351 -17.45 3.25 -14.67
N ARG A 352 -16.25 2.95 -14.16
CA ARG A 352 -15.29 2.08 -14.83
C ARG A 352 -15.67 0.60 -14.65
N VAL A 353 -15.36 -0.19 -15.68
CA VAL A 353 -15.52 -1.64 -15.70
C VAL A 353 -14.21 -2.23 -16.23
N SER A 354 -13.70 -3.28 -15.61
CA SER A 354 -12.52 -3.99 -16.09
C SER A 354 -12.88 -4.91 -17.27
N GLY A 355 -11.94 -5.06 -18.20
CA GLY A 355 -12.08 -5.91 -19.37
C GLY A 355 -10.74 -6.54 -19.72
N LEU A 356 -10.78 -7.72 -20.33
CA LEU A 356 -9.57 -8.40 -20.79
C LEU A 356 -8.97 -7.71 -22.01
N GLN A 357 -7.64 -7.78 -22.12
CA GLN A 357 -6.93 -7.32 -23.31
C GLN A 357 -6.85 -8.44 -24.36
N ALA A 358 -6.40 -8.08 -25.57
CA ALA A 358 -6.39 -8.97 -26.71
C ALA A 358 -5.67 -10.32 -26.49
N PRO A 359 -4.49 -10.40 -25.82
CA PRO A 359 -3.82 -11.68 -25.62
C PRO A 359 -4.64 -12.69 -24.82
N GLU A 360 -5.27 -12.26 -23.73
CA GLU A 360 -6.08 -13.15 -22.89
C GLU A 360 -7.41 -13.52 -23.58
N LEU A 361 -8.03 -12.58 -24.30
CA LEU A 361 -9.24 -12.86 -25.09
C LEU A 361 -8.98 -13.90 -26.19
N GLN A 362 -7.83 -13.85 -26.84
CA GLN A 362 -7.46 -14.82 -27.87
C GLN A 362 -7.26 -16.22 -27.28
N VAL A 363 -6.62 -16.33 -26.10
CA VAL A 363 -6.49 -17.63 -25.42
C VAL A 363 -7.87 -18.18 -25.05
N LEU A 364 -8.75 -17.36 -24.46
CA LEU A 364 -10.12 -17.77 -24.14
C LEU A 364 -10.86 -18.30 -25.38
N GLN A 365 -10.76 -17.60 -26.51
CA GLN A 365 -11.37 -18.01 -27.77
C GLN A 365 -10.81 -19.35 -28.29
N GLU A 366 -9.48 -19.55 -28.21
CA GLU A 366 -8.82 -20.77 -28.65
C GLU A 366 -9.20 -22.00 -27.81
N GLU A 367 -9.37 -21.81 -26.50
CA GLU A 367 -9.79 -22.88 -25.58
C GLU A 367 -11.32 -23.05 -25.48
N GLY A 368 -12.09 -22.28 -26.27
CA GLY A 368 -13.55 -22.37 -26.31
C GLY A 368 -14.26 -21.93 -25.03
N VAL A 369 -13.64 -21.04 -24.24
CA VAL A 369 -14.20 -20.50 -22.99
C VAL A 369 -14.58 -19.04 -23.19
N THR A 370 -15.79 -18.63 -22.85
CA THR A 370 -16.15 -17.20 -22.89
C THR A 370 -15.70 -16.47 -21.63
N GLU A 371 -15.40 -15.17 -21.73
CA GLU A 371 -15.09 -14.33 -20.55
C GLU A 371 -16.25 -14.35 -19.53
N ALA A 372 -17.50 -14.41 -20.00
CA ALA A 372 -18.68 -14.46 -19.14
C ALA A 372 -18.73 -15.75 -18.32
N GLU A 373 -18.48 -16.91 -18.94
CA GLU A 373 -18.43 -18.21 -18.26
C GLU A 373 -17.32 -18.25 -17.21
N LEU A 374 -16.11 -17.81 -17.58
CA LEU A 374 -14.98 -17.79 -16.65
C LEU A 374 -15.25 -16.86 -15.45
N ARG A 375 -15.74 -15.64 -15.68
CA ARG A 375 -16.10 -14.72 -14.59
C ARG A 375 -17.21 -15.28 -13.71
N GLN A 376 -18.17 -16.00 -14.28
CA GLN A 376 -19.24 -16.64 -13.52
C GLN A 376 -18.73 -17.77 -12.64
N TYR A 377 -17.83 -18.61 -13.15
CA TYR A 377 -17.13 -19.64 -12.38
C TYR A 377 -16.37 -19.01 -11.20
N LEU A 378 -15.58 -17.98 -11.47
CA LEU A 378 -14.80 -17.27 -10.45
C LEU A 378 -15.70 -16.67 -9.36
N LYS A 379 -16.80 -15.99 -9.73
CA LYS A 379 -17.77 -15.44 -8.77
C LYS A 379 -18.41 -16.50 -7.89
N SER A 380 -18.86 -17.59 -8.51
CA SER A 380 -19.58 -18.67 -7.82
C SER A 380 -18.71 -19.37 -6.78
N ASN A 381 -17.39 -19.38 -7.00
CA ASN A 381 -16.40 -19.99 -6.11
C ASN A 381 -15.69 -18.96 -5.20
N GLY A 382 -16.03 -17.67 -5.26
CA GLY A 382 -15.36 -16.63 -4.47
C GLY A 382 -13.89 -16.43 -4.85
N LEU A 383 -13.53 -16.70 -6.10
CA LEU A 383 -12.18 -16.64 -6.66
C LEU A 383 -11.97 -15.41 -7.54
N ALA A 384 -10.71 -15.04 -7.68
CA ALA A 384 -10.18 -14.20 -8.73
C ALA A 384 -9.09 -14.95 -9.49
N LEU A 385 -8.75 -14.46 -10.68
CA LEU A 385 -7.67 -14.99 -11.51
C LEU A 385 -6.62 -13.89 -11.71
N ALA A 386 -5.36 -14.16 -11.38
CA ALA A 386 -4.24 -13.34 -11.82
C ALA A 386 -3.56 -13.99 -13.03
N VAL A 387 -3.27 -13.19 -14.05
CA VAL A 387 -2.53 -13.60 -15.26
C VAL A 387 -1.36 -12.64 -15.46
N MET A 388 -0.15 -13.19 -15.56
CA MET A 388 1.04 -12.46 -15.97
C MET A 388 1.51 -12.98 -17.33
N ARG A 389 1.87 -12.11 -18.28
CA ARG A 389 2.29 -12.53 -19.62
C ARG A 389 3.73 -13.01 -19.67
N ASN A 390 4.64 -12.26 -19.05
CA ASN A 390 6.03 -12.69 -18.91
C ASN A 390 6.65 -12.11 -17.64
N VAL A 391 6.93 -12.97 -16.65
CA VAL A 391 7.51 -12.57 -15.37
C VAL A 391 9.05 -12.47 -15.40
N THR A 392 9.71 -12.76 -16.52
CA THR A 392 11.15 -12.44 -16.67
C THR A 392 11.37 -10.95 -16.94
N GLN A 393 10.39 -10.26 -17.51
CA GLN A 393 10.47 -8.83 -17.74
C GLN A 393 10.08 -8.04 -16.49
N ARG A 394 10.76 -6.92 -16.28
CA ARG A 394 10.54 -5.96 -15.18
C ARG A 394 10.84 -4.56 -15.68
N ASP A 395 10.23 -3.55 -15.08
CA ASP A 395 10.50 -2.17 -15.44
C ASP A 395 12.00 -1.80 -15.34
N HIS A 396 12.49 -1.00 -16.28
CA HIS A 396 13.89 -0.55 -16.35
C HIS A 396 14.41 0.15 -15.07
N SER A 397 13.52 0.76 -14.28
CA SER A 397 13.87 1.44 -13.03
C SER A 397 13.89 0.52 -11.82
N ASP A 398 13.44 -0.74 -11.96
CA ASP A 398 13.35 -1.73 -10.89
C ASP A 398 14.68 -2.48 -10.71
N GLN A 399 15.60 -1.87 -9.95
CA GLN A 399 16.97 -2.36 -9.77
C GLN A 399 17.31 -2.79 -8.34
N GLN A 400 16.35 -2.74 -7.40
CA GLN A 400 16.57 -3.21 -6.01
C GLN A 400 16.48 -4.73 -5.89
N GLN A 401 15.91 -5.41 -6.88
CA GLN A 401 15.70 -6.86 -6.89
C GLN A 401 16.16 -7.46 -8.23
N PRO A 402 16.42 -8.78 -8.29
CA PRO A 402 16.87 -9.45 -9.52
C PRO A 402 16.05 -9.13 -10.77
N PHE A 403 16.71 -8.62 -11.80
CA PHE A 403 16.08 -8.31 -13.09
C PHE A 403 16.66 -9.08 -14.29
N ASN A 404 17.80 -9.75 -14.12
CA ASN A 404 18.26 -10.75 -15.08
C ASN A 404 17.61 -12.08 -14.70
N LEU A 405 16.56 -12.47 -15.42
CA LEU A 405 15.71 -13.60 -15.06
C LEU A 405 15.61 -14.59 -16.23
N SER A 406 15.69 -15.89 -15.94
CA SER A 406 15.41 -16.97 -16.88
C SER A 406 14.40 -17.97 -16.33
N VAL A 407 13.57 -18.55 -17.19
CA VAL A 407 12.62 -19.60 -16.78
C VAL A 407 13.30 -20.96 -16.82
N GLU A 408 13.20 -21.72 -15.73
CA GLU A 408 13.82 -23.04 -15.57
C GLU A 408 13.51 -23.98 -16.74
N GLY A 409 14.56 -24.59 -17.31
CA GLY A 409 14.43 -25.60 -18.35
C GLY A 409 14.02 -25.06 -19.72
N THR A 410 14.06 -23.73 -19.94
CA THR A 410 13.66 -23.11 -21.21
C THR A 410 14.69 -22.09 -21.70
N ALA A 411 14.46 -21.56 -22.91
CA ALA A 411 15.26 -20.46 -23.47
C ALA A 411 14.71 -19.07 -23.10
N THR A 412 13.56 -18.98 -22.40
CA THR A 412 12.91 -17.72 -22.06
C THR A 412 13.69 -17.00 -20.97
N GLN A 413 14.17 -15.81 -21.29
CA GLN A 413 14.91 -14.95 -20.36
C GLN A 413 14.80 -13.48 -20.75
N THR A 414 15.01 -12.61 -19.78
CA THR A 414 15.26 -11.19 -19.96
C THR A 414 16.56 -10.85 -19.23
N VAL A 415 17.47 -10.18 -19.92
CA VAL A 415 18.79 -9.83 -19.39
C VAL A 415 19.00 -8.35 -19.65
N GLY A 416 19.10 -7.57 -18.57
CA GLY A 416 19.35 -6.13 -18.64
C GLY A 416 20.83 -5.77 -18.62
N ASN A 417 21.68 -6.61 -18.03
CA ASN A 417 23.13 -6.41 -18.01
C ASN A 417 23.91 -7.73 -17.90
N ASN A 418 25.24 -7.66 -17.82
CA ASN A 418 26.12 -8.84 -17.68
C ASN A 418 26.22 -9.38 -16.23
N GLY A 419 25.26 -9.02 -15.37
CA GLY A 419 25.18 -9.42 -13.97
C GLY A 419 24.75 -10.88 -13.78
N LYS A 420 24.52 -11.25 -12.52
CA LYS A 420 24.03 -12.58 -12.16
C LYS A 420 22.66 -12.85 -12.79
N LEU A 421 22.52 -13.99 -13.48
CA LEU A 421 21.25 -14.47 -14.01
C LEU A 421 20.58 -15.38 -12.98
N TYR A 422 19.34 -15.06 -12.62
CA TYR A 422 18.55 -15.84 -11.68
C TYR A 422 17.53 -16.69 -12.43
N THR A 423 17.46 -17.97 -12.08
CA THR A 423 16.47 -18.88 -12.66
C THR A 423 15.23 -18.94 -11.77
N ILE A 424 14.06 -18.75 -12.37
CA ILE A 424 12.75 -18.80 -11.74
C ILE A 424 11.96 -20.00 -12.26
N ALA A 425 11.19 -20.62 -11.37
CA ALA A 425 10.41 -21.82 -11.66
C ALA A 425 8.96 -21.74 -11.18
N HIS A 426 8.71 -21.05 -10.06
CA HIS A 426 7.37 -20.98 -9.46
C HIS A 426 6.97 -19.55 -9.10
N PHE A 427 5.67 -19.28 -9.23
CA PHE A 427 5.01 -18.12 -8.66
C PHE A 427 4.30 -18.56 -7.38
N GLN A 428 4.75 -18.05 -6.23
CA GLN A 428 4.22 -18.41 -4.91
C GLN A 428 3.44 -17.25 -4.31
N ALA A 429 2.18 -17.49 -3.93
CA ALA A 429 1.33 -16.49 -3.32
C ALA A 429 1.30 -16.60 -1.79
N PHE A 430 1.05 -15.47 -1.15
CA PHE A 430 0.86 -15.32 0.29
C PHE A 430 -0.48 -14.63 0.57
N GLN A 431 -1.09 -14.96 1.71
CA GLN A 431 -2.32 -14.37 2.20
C GLN A 431 -2.13 -13.80 3.61
N ALA A 432 -2.82 -12.70 3.89
CA ALA A 432 -2.82 -12.03 5.18
C ALA A 432 -3.67 -12.79 6.22
N ASP A 433 -3.03 -13.63 7.04
CA ASP A 433 -3.64 -14.37 8.16
C ASP A 433 -3.54 -13.56 9.46
N GLN A 434 -4.66 -13.38 10.18
CA GLN A 434 -4.70 -12.69 11.48
C GLN A 434 -4.27 -13.63 12.62
N ILE A 435 -2.96 -13.90 12.71
CA ILE A 435 -2.40 -14.92 13.60
C ILE A 435 -1.25 -14.42 14.48
N ARG A 436 -0.80 -13.16 14.37
CA ARG A 436 0.21 -12.62 15.29
C ARG A 436 -0.45 -12.16 16.59
N GLY A 437 -0.04 -12.76 17.69
CA GLY A 437 -0.42 -12.38 19.05
C GLY A 437 0.74 -11.75 19.81
N ILE A 438 0.39 -11.06 20.88
CA ILE A 438 1.33 -10.38 21.77
C ILE A 438 0.85 -10.52 23.23
N ARG A 439 1.77 -10.47 24.18
CA ARG A 439 1.46 -10.43 25.60
C ARG A 439 1.59 -9.01 26.13
N SER A 440 0.96 -8.72 27.26
CA SER A 440 1.23 -7.48 27.96
C SER A 440 2.66 -7.54 28.53
N TYR A 441 3.34 -6.40 28.54
CA TYR A 441 4.70 -6.30 29.09
C TYR A 441 4.76 -6.91 30.50
N ASP A 442 5.72 -7.80 30.74
CA ASP A 442 5.94 -8.50 32.01
C ASP A 442 4.71 -9.29 32.54
N SER A 443 3.84 -9.75 31.63
CA SER A 443 2.63 -10.51 31.97
C SER A 443 2.42 -11.72 31.08
N ALA A 444 1.83 -12.78 31.63
CA ALA A 444 1.31 -13.89 30.84
C ALA A 444 0.03 -13.52 30.06
N THR A 445 -0.58 -12.36 30.34
CA THR A 445 -1.86 -11.94 29.76
C THR A 445 -1.71 -11.63 28.27
N ILE A 446 -2.49 -12.31 27.45
CA ILE A 446 -2.54 -12.08 26.01
C ILE A 446 -3.42 -10.87 25.71
N ARG A 447 -2.93 -9.94 24.88
CA ARG A 447 -3.72 -8.78 24.45
C ARG A 447 -4.80 -9.21 23.45
N PRO A 448 -5.99 -8.58 23.47
CA PRO A 448 -7.05 -8.88 22.50
C PRO A 448 -6.63 -8.48 21.07
N GLY A 449 -7.29 -9.10 20.08
CA GLY A 449 -6.98 -8.90 18.67
C GLY A 449 -5.82 -9.77 18.18
N ARG A 450 -5.63 -9.81 16.85
CA ARG A 450 -4.52 -10.51 16.21
C ARG A 450 -4.06 -9.70 15.00
N ARG A 451 -2.75 -9.49 14.88
CA ARG A 451 -2.12 -8.80 13.75
C ARG A 451 -1.97 -9.74 12.55
N VAL A 452 -1.91 -9.13 11.37
CA VAL A 452 -1.71 -9.83 10.10
C VAL A 452 -0.29 -10.38 10.02
N LEU A 453 -0.15 -11.60 9.50
CA LEU A 453 1.09 -12.15 8.99
C LEU A 453 0.87 -12.71 7.59
N ALA A 454 1.86 -12.54 6.72
CA ALA A 454 1.91 -13.23 5.45
C ALA A 454 2.13 -14.73 5.67
N GLN A 455 1.19 -15.55 5.19
CA GLN A 455 1.30 -17.01 5.18
C GLN A 455 1.19 -17.52 3.75
N THR A 456 1.93 -18.58 3.41
CA THR A 456 1.81 -19.23 2.10
C THR A 456 0.35 -19.53 1.81
N LEU A 457 -0.10 -19.25 0.59
CA LEU A 457 -1.49 -19.44 0.21
C LEU A 457 -1.97 -20.86 0.54
N HIS A 458 -3.07 -20.94 1.27
CA HIS A 458 -3.68 -22.20 1.69
C HIS A 458 -5.21 -22.22 1.51
N SER A 459 -5.82 -21.07 1.21
CA SER A 459 -7.28 -20.93 1.10
C SER A 459 -7.86 -21.27 -0.27
N VAL A 460 -7.03 -21.59 -1.27
CA VAL A 460 -7.48 -21.95 -2.62
C VAL A 460 -6.95 -23.33 -3.00
N THR A 461 -7.87 -24.25 -3.28
CA THR A 461 -7.57 -25.63 -3.71
C THR A 461 -7.90 -25.89 -5.18
N ALA A 462 -8.45 -24.90 -5.89
CA ALA A 462 -8.90 -25.03 -7.28
C ALA A 462 -7.78 -24.88 -8.31
N ASN A 463 -6.56 -24.50 -7.91
CA ASN A 463 -5.40 -24.46 -8.80
C ASN A 463 -4.99 -25.88 -9.23
N PRO A 464 -4.24 -26.01 -10.34
CA PRO A 464 -3.58 -27.28 -10.68
C PRO A 464 -2.76 -27.83 -9.49
N PRO A 465 -2.71 -29.16 -9.31
CA PRO A 465 -1.92 -29.76 -8.24
C PRO A 465 -0.44 -29.37 -8.32
N LEU A 466 0.18 -29.20 -7.17
CA LEU A 466 1.61 -28.95 -7.07
C LEU A 466 2.41 -30.20 -7.44
N GLU A 467 3.47 -30.01 -8.21
CA GLU A 467 4.48 -31.05 -8.44
C GLU A 467 5.19 -31.42 -7.12
N PRO A 468 5.63 -32.67 -6.94
CA PRO A 468 6.40 -33.08 -5.77
C PRO A 468 7.63 -32.18 -5.56
N GLY A 469 7.73 -31.59 -4.36
CA GLY A 469 8.83 -30.69 -4.00
C GLY A 469 8.60 -29.21 -4.35
N ALA A 470 7.54 -28.87 -5.09
CA ALA A 470 7.20 -27.49 -5.39
C ALA A 470 6.82 -26.70 -4.11
N PRO A 471 7.10 -25.38 -4.05
CA PRO A 471 6.74 -24.56 -2.90
C PRO A 471 5.23 -24.56 -2.67
N LYS A 472 4.80 -24.67 -1.40
CA LYS A 472 3.37 -24.61 -1.06
C LYS A 472 2.75 -23.28 -1.46
N GLY A 473 1.49 -23.31 -1.93
CA GLY A 473 0.77 -22.11 -2.35
C GLY A 473 1.33 -21.48 -3.61
N SER A 474 1.90 -22.29 -4.52
CA SER A 474 2.47 -21.82 -5.78
C SER A 474 1.79 -22.41 -7.02
N VAL A 475 2.15 -21.87 -8.17
CA VAL A 475 1.93 -22.47 -9.49
C VAL A 475 3.24 -22.45 -10.27
N LYS A 476 3.41 -23.36 -11.22
CA LYS A 476 4.57 -23.37 -12.11
C LYS A 476 4.51 -22.19 -13.08
N ILE A 477 5.67 -21.57 -13.33
CA ILE A 477 5.83 -20.58 -14.39
C ILE A 477 5.89 -21.32 -15.73
N ALA A 478 5.05 -20.95 -16.69
CA ALA A 478 5.01 -21.59 -18.00
C ALA A 478 6.27 -21.26 -18.80
N GLY A 479 6.53 -22.05 -19.85
CA GLY A 479 7.79 -21.94 -20.60
C GLY A 479 7.99 -20.62 -21.35
N ASP A 480 6.92 -19.87 -21.60
CA ASP A 480 6.95 -18.51 -22.17
C ASP A 480 7.10 -17.40 -21.10
N GLY A 481 7.29 -17.79 -19.83
CA GLY A 481 7.37 -16.87 -18.69
C GLY A 481 6.02 -16.44 -18.15
N SER A 482 4.90 -16.94 -18.67
CA SER A 482 3.58 -16.58 -18.17
C SER A 482 3.20 -17.29 -16.87
N VAL A 483 2.28 -16.68 -16.13
CA VAL A 483 1.68 -17.20 -14.90
C VAL A 483 0.17 -17.06 -14.98
N ALA A 484 -0.57 -18.07 -14.51
CA ALA A 484 -2.00 -17.98 -14.26
C ALA A 484 -2.30 -18.66 -12.93
N MET A 485 -2.91 -17.94 -12.00
CA MET A 485 -3.19 -18.44 -10.65
C MET A 485 -4.57 -17.99 -10.16
N LEU A 486 -5.35 -18.93 -9.66
CA LEU A 486 -6.58 -18.67 -8.91
C LEU A 486 -6.21 -18.22 -7.50
N LEU A 487 -6.80 -17.10 -7.07
CA LEU A 487 -6.49 -16.42 -5.82
C LEU A 487 -7.77 -16.18 -5.01
N PRO A 488 -7.69 -16.11 -3.67
CA PRO A 488 -8.83 -15.79 -2.84
C PRO A 488 -9.19 -14.32 -3.02
N THR A 489 -10.43 -13.98 -2.70
CA THR A 489 -10.95 -12.62 -2.88
C THR A 489 -11.17 -11.93 -1.55
N ARG A 490 -11.22 -10.59 -1.57
CA ARG A 490 -11.47 -9.74 -0.39
C ARG A 490 -10.53 -10.07 0.76
N ARG A 491 -9.28 -10.32 0.40
CA ARG A 491 -8.19 -10.65 1.29
C ARG A 491 -6.92 -10.04 0.74
N ALA A 492 -6.08 -9.55 1.64
CA ALA A 492 -4.78 -9.02 1.29
C ALA A 492 -3.87 -10.18 0.88
N LEU A 493 -3.18 -9.99 -0.24
CA LEU A 493 -2.35 -10.93 -0.95
C LEU A 493 -1.04 -10.25 -1.33
N SER A 494 -0.01 -11.06 -1.40
CA SER A 494 1.28 -10.71 -1.98
C SER A 494 1.88 -11.98 -2.59
N TRP A 495 3.02 -11.89 -3.27
CA TRP A 495 3.62 -13.03 -3.96
C TRP A 495 5.11 -12.87 -4.17
N GLN A 496 5.76 -13.98 -4.53
CA GLN A 496 7.15 -14.01 -4.95
C GLN A 496 7.36 -14.97 -6.12
N LEU A 497 8.42 -14.70 -6.89
CA LEU A 497 9.04 -15.67 -7.77
C LEU A 497 10.06 -16.47 -6.97
N THR A 498 10.11 -17.79 -7.18
CA THR A 498 11.12 -18.66 -6.58
C THR A 498 11.86 -19.46 -7.64
N ASP A 499 13.06 -19.91 -7.28
CA ASP A 499 13.73 -20.99 -8.02
C ASP A 499 13.01 -22.34 -7.84
N ALA A 500 13.59 -23.40 -8.40
CA ALA A 500 13.07 -24.76 -8.35
C ALA A 500 13.07 -25.35 -6.92
N GLN A 501 14.00 -24.91 -6.08
CA GLN A 501 14.14 -25.34 -4.68
C GLN A 501 13.23 -24.54 -3.73
N GLY A 502 12.54 -23.51 -4.24
CA GLY A 502 11.68 -22.64 -3.46
C GLY A 502 12.39 -21.49 -2.78
N ASN A 503 13.64 -21.21 -3.13
CA ASN A 503 14.33 -20.01 -2.65
C ASN A 503 13.77 -18.79 -3.37
N PHE A 504 13.59 -17.72 -2.61
CA PHE A 504 13.10 -16.44 -3.11
C PHE A 504 14.05 -15.83 -4.17
N VAL A 505 13.47 -15.25 -5.22
CA VAL A 505 14.18 -14.45 -6.25
C VAL A 505 13.65 -13.02 -6.33
N VAL A 506 12.32 -12.83 -6.49
CA VAL A 506 11.67 -11.51 -6.61
C VAL A 506 10.39 -11.47 -5.80
N ARG A 507 10.08 -10.36 -5.13
CA ARG A 507 8.90 -10.17 -4.27
C ARG A 507 8.08 -8.97 -4.71
N GLU A 508 6.77 -9.17 -4.74
CA GLU A 508 5.82 -8.07 -4.62
C GLU A 508 5.83 -7.63 -3.16
N ARG A 509 6.19 -6.38 -2.90
CA ARG A 509 6.35 -5.89 -1.54
C ARG A 509 5.21 -4.98 -1.12
N ASN A 510 4.04 -5.08 -1.77
CA ASN A 510 2.82 -4.40 -1.33
C ASN A 510 1.70 -5.41 -1.07
N TRP A 511 0.69 -4.99 -0.31
CA TRP A 511 -0.54 -5.74 -0.13
C TRP A 511 -1.56 -5.39 -1.24
N LEU A 512 -1.97 -6.39 -2.00
CA LEU A 512 -3.05 -6.28 -2.99
C LEU A 512 -4.28 -7.08 -2.57
N SER A 513 -5.43 -6.81 -3.16
CA SER A 513 -6.67 -7.54 -2.93
C SER A 513 -7.47 -7.60 -4.21
N LEU A 514 -8.12 -8.74 -4.46
CA LEU A 514 -8.92 -8.99 -5.65
C LEU A 514 -10.39 -9.21 -5.29
N GLN A 515 -11.28 -9.00 -6.26
CA GLN A 515 -12.73 -9.17 -6.10
C GLN A 515 -13.25 -10.45 -6.75
N PRO A 516 -14.37 -11.03 -6.27
CA PRO A 516 -15.00 -12.18 -6.92
C PRO A 516 -15.30 -11.92 -8.40
N GLY A 517 -14.78 -12.80 -9.27
CA GLY A 517 -14.92 -12.65 -10.73
C GLY A 517 -13.95 -11.70 -11.38
N GLU A 518 -13.00 -11.14 -10.63
CA GLU A 518 -11.92 -10.34 -11.19
C GLU A 518 -10.94 -11.25 -11.94
N ILE A 519 -10.60 -10.86 -13.16
CA ILE A 519 -9.47 -11.41 -13.90
C ILE A 519 -8.49 -10.26 -14.03
N ARG A 520 -7.43 -10.29 -13.22
CA ARG A 520 -6.38 -9.28 -13.22
C ARG A 520 -5.28 -9.70 -14.18
N THR A 521 -5.00 -8.86 -15.16
CA THR A 521 -3.94 -9.11 -16.14
C THR A 521 -2.81 -8.11 -15.94
N CYS A 522 -1.60 -8.60 -15.70
CA CYS A 522 -0.39 -7.81 -15.66
C CYS A 522 0.51 -8.23 -16.83
N PRO A 523 1.11 -7.31 -17.59
CA PRO A 523 2.06 -7.72 -18.61
C PRO A 523 3.32 -8.38 -18.00
N ALA A 524 3.81 -7.83 -16.88
CA ALA A 524 5.05 -8.21 -16.23
C ALA A 524 4.93 -8.13 -14.70
N CYS A 525 5.91 -8.69 -13.97
CA CYS A 525 6.05 -8.47 -12.53
C CYS A 525 6.72 -7.11 -12.31
N HIS A 526 6.05 -6.19 -11.60
CA HIS A 526 6.42 -4.77 -11.55
C HIS A 526 6.33 -4.13 -12.96
N GLY A 527 5.09 -3.85 -13.36
CA GLY A 527 4.66 -3.56 -14.74
C GLY A 527 5.57 -2.57 -15.46
N ILE A 528 5.74 -2.80 -16.77
CA ILE A 528 6.62 -1.98 -17.60
C ILE A 528 5.95 -0.62 -17.85
N ASN A 529 6.63 0.45 -17.45
CA ASN A 529 6.21 1.81 -17.76
C ASN A 529 6.54 2.14 -19.22
N SER A 530 7.80 2.48 -19.51
CA SER A 530 8.28 2.81 -20.85
C SER A 530 9.03 1.66 -21.53
N SER A 531 9.89 0.96 -20.79
CA SER A 531 10.64 -0.20 -21.26
C SER A 531 11.03 -1.14 -20.13
N ASP A 532 11.29 -2.40 -20.46
CA ASP A 532 11.90 -3.34 -19.52
C ASP A 532 13.42 -3.10 -19.37
N GLN A 533 14.03 -3.90 -18.50
CA GLN A 533 15.48 -3.88 -18.23
C GLN A 533 16.35 -4.21 -19.45
N GLY A 534 15.81 -4.92 -20.45
CA GLY A 534 16.45 -5.21 -21.73
C GLY A 534 16.12 -4.20 -22.84
N GLY A 535 15.43 -3.10 -22.51
CA GLY A 535 14.99 -2.08 -23.47
C GLY A 535 13.81 -2.50 -24.36
N GLN A 536 13.11 -3.58 -24.03
CA GLN A 536 11.96 -4.08 -24.77
C GLN A 536 10.66 -3.41 -24.30
N SER A 537 9.67 -3.39 -25.19
CA SER A 537 8.32 -2.96 -24.84
C SER A 537 7.57 -4.04 -24.04
N THR A 538 6.45 -3.63 -23.44
CA THR A 538 5.49 -4.50 -22.76
C THR A 538 5.19 -5.80 -23.53
N PRO A 539 5.17 -6.97 -22.86
CA PRO A 539 4.95 -8.25 -23.51
C PRO A 539 3.50 -8.39 -23.99
N THR A 540 3.35 -9.02 -25.16
CA THR A 540 2.08 -9.24 -25.86
C THR A 540 1.84 -10.70 -26.21
N ASN A 541 2.66 -11.62 -25.69
CA ASN A 541 2.47 -13.06 -25.88
C ASN A 541 1.13 -13.52 -25.31
N LYS A 542 0.56 -14.54 -25.95
CA LYS A 542 -0.60 -15.29 -25.44
C LYS A 542 -0.14 -16.13 -24.25
N PRO A 543 -0.64 -15.89 -23.03
CA PRO A 543 -0.14 -16.57 -21.83
C PRO A 543 -0.38 -18.08 -21.89
N GLU A 544 0.68 -18.86 -22.04
CA GLU A 544 0.59 -20.33 -22.03
C GLU A 544 0.06 -20.87 -20.69
N ALA A 545 0.40 -20.23 -19.56
CA ALA A 545 -0.13 -20.61 -18.25
C ALA A 545 -1.66 -20.46 -18.17
N LEU A 546 -2.24 -19.45 -18.84
CA LEU A 546 -3.70 -19.29 -18.89
C LEU A 546 -4.34 -20.45 -19.65
N ARG A 547 -3.78 -20.81 -20.81
CA ARG A 547 -4.21 -21.98 -21.59
C ARG A 547 -4.17 -23.27 -20.75
N GLN A 548 -3.08 -23.50 -20.03
CA GLN A 548 -2.92 -24.68 -19.18
C GLN A 548 -3.96 -24.72 -18.04
N LEU A 549 -4.22 -23.58 -17.40
CA LEU A 549 -5.24 -23.46 -16.36
C LEU A 549 -6.65 -23.76 -16.90
N LEU A 550 -7.01 -23.21 -18.05
CA LEU A 550 -8.33 -23.44 -18.66
C LEU A 550 -8.54 -24.91 -19.02
N ASN A 551 -7.54 -25.53 -19.66
CA ASN A 551 -7.57 -26.96 -19.98
C ASN A 551 -7.70 -27.83 -18.71
N TYR A 552 -7.01 -27.46 -17.63
CA TYR A 552 -7.14 -28.15 -16.35
C TYR A 552 -8.56 -28.05 -15.77
N LEU A 553 -9.15 -26.85 -15.78
CA LEU A 553 -10.50 -26.61 -15.27
C LEU A 553 -11.58 -27.30 -16.11
N GLN A 554 -11.43 -27.34 -17.44
CA GLN A 554 -12.33 -28.11 -18.30
C GLN A 554 -12.14 -29.62 -18.08
N GLY A 555 -10.89 -30.09 -18.00
CA GLY A 555 -10.55 -31.51 -17.83
C GLY A 555 -11.04 -32.10 -16.49
N ASN A 556 -11.18 -31.27 -15.45
CA ASN A 556 -11.75 -31.69 -14.17
C ASN A 556 -13.25 -31.37 -14.00
N GLY A 557 -13.89 -30.80 -15.03
CA GLY A 557 -15.32 -30.46 -15.04
C GLY A 557 -15.71 -29.24 -14.20
N SER A 558 -14.76 -28.38 -13.84
CA SER A 558 -15.03 -27.10 -13.15
C SER A 558 -15.52 -26.01 -14.10
N LEU A 559 -15.06 -26.03 -15.35
CA LEU A 559 -15.48 -25.16 -16.45
C LEU A 559 -16.19 -25.93 -17.56
#